data_AF-A0A523VGT3-F1
#
_entry.id   AF-A0A523VGT3-F1
#
_cell.length_a   1.000
_cell.length_b   1.000
_cell.length_c   1.000
_cell.angle_alpha   90.00
_cell.angle_beta   90.00
_cell.angle_gamma   90.00
#
_symmetry.space_group_name_H-M   'P 1'
#
loop_
_entity.id
_entity.type
_entity.pdbx_description
1 polymer ?
#
loop_
_entity_poly.entity_id
_entity_poly.type
_entity_poly.pdbx_seq_one_letter_code
_entity_poly.pdbx_strand_id
1 'polypeptide(L)'
;MIPRRPVRSLYCNLRHDRAIEEPKRDRRRRGTPAAAARPATGSGAVTEQKTLCVGIDVSSRHLELACCDGWGVPVGRTHSFPNSPAGIEALCDAVVASGQKLGSDLQIIAGLESTSDFHRPAAKALAGETRLQIQVHVLNPRKVKWFRHLELKDTKTDRVDAELIARFVAKIRPQPQAVVSEGCVQLQDATRTRRRCMEDRSRLKNRLHRLLRSYWPGWREAMSKHFGGRTLVALKACPSPHDALRRGAGRIAQLRNSDGKRIGRIFSDKFVAVAKVGPTPQLPIMVCISIQDAAARILQLNSFLKRLDAAIAEELERVFPDNVLLSIPGLGPVSVASILAEIGDIRRFPNKEVFIGYCGLYPIAWESGNTKLRFCMTRKGNRMLKLSLLLASGSARQCNPFLRHFYTRLRERGKSAKAAGGAVARKLAEIVWVTLTRNEPWSEEIALRGIAKSELMTQTQQGERRLTGDAAGQTPVAQPIKAATRSRAPQPDSTRLAPAGQAPNHKHRRARLPVAP
;
A
#
# COMPACT_ATOMS: atom_id res chain seq x y z
N MET A 1 34.34 15.55 -16.66
CA MET A 1 35.56 15.06 -15.98
C MET A 1 35.69 15.76 -14.64
N ILE A 2 36.10 14.97 -13.64
CA ILE A 2 36.51 15.27 -12.24
C ILE A 2 35.38 15.56 -11.22
N PRO A 3 35.41 14.90 -10.03
CA PRO A 3 34.24 14.58 -9.20
C PRO A 3 34.20 15.35 -7.86
N ARG A 4 33.08 15.25 -7.13
CA ARG A 4 33.00 15.69 -5.72
C ARG A 4 32.75 14.49 -4.78
N ARG A 5 33.73 14.24 -3.91
CA ARG A 5 33.64 13.37 -2.72
C ARG A 5 33.01 14.13 -1.53
N PRO A 6 32.42 13.40 -0.55
CA PRO A 6 31.70 13.98 0.58
C PRO A 6 32.60 14.34 1.77
N VAL A 7 32.16 15.32 2.55
CA VAL A 7 32.79 15.85 3.76
C VAL A 7 32.47 14.96 4.97
N ARG A 8 33.50 14.53 5.69
CA ARG A 8 33.51 13.99 7.06
C ARG A 8 34.20 15.00 7.98
N SER A 9 33.67 15.19 9.20
CA SER A 9 34.32 15.71 10.43
C SER A 9 33.21 16.21 11.38
N LEU A 10 33.21 16.16 12.72
CA LEU A 10 34.15 15.90 13.81
C LEU A 10 33.31 15.27 14.96
N TYR A 11 33.82 14.42 15.85
CA TYR A 11 34.61 14.83 17.03
C TYR A 11 35.46 13.66 17.55
N CYS A 12 36.69 14.00 17.94
CA CYS A 12 37.75 13.13 18.46
C CYS A 12 37.87 13.27 19.99
N ASN A 13 38.15 12.14 20.64
CA ASN A 13 39.16 11.88 21.67
C ASN A 13 39.44 12.90 22.80
N LEU A 14 39.25 12.43 24.04
CA LEU A 14 40.17 12.68 25.15
C LEU A 14 40.39 11.35 25.90
N ARG A 15 41.60 10.79 25.75
CA ARG A 15 42.16 9.75 26.63
C ARG A 15 43.03 10.45 27.67
N HIS A 16 43.00 9.98 28.90
CA HIS A 16 44.08 10.13 29.87
C HIS A 16 44.37 8.75 30.45
N ASP A 17 45.61 8.31 30.25
CA ASP A 17 46.19 7.12 30.84
C ASP A 17 46.50 7.36 32.32
N ARG A 18 46.11 6.40 33.18
CA ARG A 18 46.86 6.03 34.38
C ARG A 18 46.75 4.53 34.59
N ALA A 19 47.89 3.86 34.44
CA ALA A 19 48.09 2.47 34.81
C ALA A 19 48.15 2.33 36.34
N ILE A 20 47.46 1.32 36.87
CA ILE A 20 47.78 0.70 38.16
C ILE A 20 47.77 -0.82 37.88
N GLU A 21 48.94 -1.43 38.05
CA GLU A 21 49.16 -2.88 38.03
C GLU A 21 48.56 -3.54 39.26
N GLU A 22 48.00 -4.75 39.11
CA GLU A 22 47.93 -5.78 40.17
C GLU A 22 47.47 -7.15 39.58
N PRO A 23 47.68 -8.30 40.24
CA PRO A 23 48.67 -9.29 39.81
C PRO A 23 48.10 -10.60 39.23
N LYS A 24 48.97 -11.36 38.54
CA LYS A 24 48.73 -12.72 38.05
C LYS A 24 48.41 -13.69 39.20
N ARG A 25 47.24 -14.36 39.14
CA ARG A 25 47.01 -15.63 39.84
C ARG A 25 46.26 -16.66 38.97
N ASP A 26 47.06 -17.65 38.59
CA ASP A 26 46.83 -19.10 38.50
C ASP A 26 45.56 -19.70 37.89
N ARG A 27 45.81 -20.63 36.96
CA ARG A 27 44.85 -21.49 36.28
C ARG A 27 44.36 -22.59 37.23
N ARG A 28 43.06 -22.59 37.57
CA ARG A 28 42.38 -23.83 37.99
C ARG A 28 41.05 -24.01 37.28
N ARG A 29 40.91 -25.19 36.67
CA ARG A 29 39.70 -25.77 36.08
C ARG A 29 38.50 -25.59 37.02
N ARG A 30 37.38 -25.06 36.52
CA ARG A 30 36.04 -25.28 37.11
C ARG A 30 35.04 -25.59 36.00
N GLY A 31 34.30 -26.66 36.23
CA GLY A 31 33.52 -27.39 35.25
C GLY A 31 32.24 -26.70 34.78
N THR A 32 31.66 -27.35 33.78
CA THR A 32 30.34 -27.14 33.18
C THR A 32 29.26 -27.02 34.26
N PRO A 33 28.33 -26.04 34.21
CA PRO A 33 27.17 -26.06 35.09
C PRO A 33 26.21 -27.16 34.63
N ALA A 34 25.92 -28.08 35.55
CA ALA A 34 24.94 -29.14 35.39
C ALA A 34 23.52 -28.58 35.18
N ALA A 35 22.73 -29.31 34.39
CA ALA A 35 21.32 -29.05 34.14
C ALA A 35 20.54 -28.98 35.46
N ALA A 36 19.85 -27.86 35.70
CA ALA A 36 18.94 -27.74 36.83
C ALA A 36 17.70 -28.60 36.60
N ALA A 37 17.43 -29.51 37.53
CA ALA A 37 16.26 -30.38 37.54
C ALA A 37 14.95 -29.58 37.72
N ARG A 38 13.90 -30.02 37.02
CA ARG A 38 12.54 -29.46 37.07
C ARG A 38 11.87 -29.73 38.43
N PRO A 39 11.06 -28.81 38.98
CA PRO A 39 10.17 -29.15 40.08
C PRO A 39 8.98 -29.95 39.53
N ALA A 40 8.71 -31.11 40.15
CA ALA A 40 7.52 -31.89 39.88
C ALA A 40 6.35 -31.29 40.67
N THR A 41 5.32 -30.84 39.96
CA THR A 41 4.04 -30.46 40.58
C THR A 41 2.89 -31.06 39.79
N GLY A 42 2.15 -31.94 40.46
CA GLY A 42 0.68 -31.98 40.48
C GLY A 42 -0.05 -32.42 39.22
N SER A 43 -0.64 -33.61 39.28
CA SER A 43 -1.48 -34.23 38.26
C SER A 43 -2.72 -33.40 37.89
N GLY A 44 -2.77 -33.04 36.61
CA GLY A 44 -3.97 -32.73 35.86
C GLY A 44 -3.56 -32.81 34.40
N ALA A 45 -3.56 -34.01 33.83
CA ALA A 45 -3.05 -34.26 32.48
C ALA A 45 -3.99 -33.66 31.43
N VAL A 46 -3.91 -32.34 31.26
CA VAL A 46 -4.13 -31.73 29.95
C VAL A 46 -2.95 -32.21 29.12
N THR A 47 -3.17 -33.11 28.17
CA THR A 47 -2.17 -33.46 27.16
C THR A 47 -1.79 -32.17 26.44
N GLU A 48 -0.65 -31.58 26.82
CA GLU A 48 -0.09 -30.42 26.13
C GLU A 48 0.23 -30.85 24.69
N GLN A 49 -0.61 -30.42 23.75
CA GLN A 49 -0.39 -30.68 22.33
C GLN A 49 0.98 -30.13 21.95
N LYS A 50 1.90 -31.02 21.56
CA LYS A 50 3.26 -30.59 21.19
C LYS A 50 3.14 -29.66 19.99
N THR A 51 3.90 -28.57 19.99
CA THR A 51 3.90 -27.62 18.87
C THR A 51 5.31 -27.49 18.31
N LEU A 52 5.47 -27.69 17.00
CA LEU A 52 6.67 -27.33 16.25
C LEU A 52 6.41 -26.01 15.52
N CYS A 53 7.16 -24.98 15.89
CA CYS A 53 7.15 -23.68 15.24
C CYS A 53 8.31 -23.59 14.25
N VAL A 54 7.96 -23.47 12.97
CA VAL A 54 8.90 -23.41 11.86
C VAL A 54 9.01 -21.96 11.37
N GLY A 55 10.23 -21.46 11.22
CA GLY A 55 10.52 -20.17 10.63
C GLY A 55 11.35 -20.31 9.38
N ILE A 56 10.89 -19.66 8.31
CA ILE A 56 11.55 -19.68 7.02
C ILE A 56 11.83 -18.25 6.56
N ASP A 57 13.10 -17.89 6.48
CA ASP A 57 13.49 -16.67 5.79
C ASP A 57 13.65 -16.95 4.29
N VAL A 58 13.10 -16.05 3.48
CA VAL A 58 12.93 -16.27 2.03
C VAL A 58 13.70 -15.22 1.25
N SER A 59 14.63 -15.70 0.43
CA SER A 59 15.32 -14.90 -0.57
C SER A 59 15.04 -15.42 -1.99
N SER A 60 15.54 -14.71 -2.99
CA SER A 60 15.41 -15.15 -4.39
C SER A 60 16.22 -16.41 -4.72
N ARG A 61 17.20 -16.78 -3.88
CA ARG A 61 18.12 -17.90 -4.14
C ARG A 61 18.05 -19.01 -3.11
N HIS A 62 17.70 -18.68 -1.87
CA HIS A 62 17.75 -19.59 -0.73
C HIS A 62 16.53 -19.46 0.18
N LEU A 63 16.21 -20.57 0.84
CA LEU A 63 15.20 -20.73 1.88
C LEU A 63 15.93 -21.18 3.15
N GLU A 64 16.01 -20.30 4.15
CA GLU A 64 16.64 -20.62 5.44
C GLU A 64 15.58 -21.15 6.40
N LEU A 65 15.75 -22.38 6.86
CA LEU A 65 14.86 -23.08 7.78
C LEU A 65 15.43 -23.02 9.20
N ALA A 66 14.60 -22.63 10.16
CA ALA A 66 14.82 -22.83 11.59
C ALA A 66 13.56 -23.39 12.26
N CYS A 67 13.76 -24.23 13.27
CA CYS A 67 12.70 -24.89 14.01
C CYS A 67 12.84 -24.59 15.50
N CYS A 68 11.73 -24.41 16.19
CA CYS A 68 11.69 -24.32 17.66
C CYS A 68 10.40 -24.95 18.20
N ASP A 69 10.38 -25.29 19.48
CA ASP A 69 9.18 -25.79 20.15
C ASP A 69 8.19 -24.66 20.48
N GLY A 70 7.07 -25.00 21.12
CA GLY A 70 6.04 -24.03 21.53
C GLY A 70 6.52 -22.96 22.52
N TRP A 71 7.67 -23.16 23.18
CA TRP A 71 8.30 -22.22 24.11
C TRP A 71 9.39 -21.36 23.43
N GLY A 72 9.69 -21.63 22.16
CA GLY A 72 10.72 -20.94 21.39
C GLY A 72 12.13 -21.50 21.60
N VAL A 73 12.25 -22.70 22.17
CA VAL A 73 13.54 -23.42 22.31
C VAL A 73 13.91 -24.04 20.96
N PRO A 74 15.12 -23.82 20.42
CA PRO A 74 15.52 -24.36 19.13
C PRO A 74 15.45 -25.90 19.07
N VAL A 75 14.92 -26.42 17.96
CA VAL A 75 14.85 -27.86 17.66
C VAL A 75 15.72 -28.14 16.44
N GLY A 76 16.87 -28.78 16.66
CA GLY A 76 17.81 -29.10 15.58
C GLY A 76 18.68 -27.90 15.14
N ARG A 77 19.37 -28.08 14.01
CA ARG A 77 20.20 -27.02 13.39
C ARG A 77 19.37 -26.29 12.33
N THR A 78 19.81 -25.09 11.97
CA THR A 78 19.27 -24.38 10.82
C THR A 78 19.77 -25.01 9.52
N HIS A 79 18.93 -25.02 8.50
CA HIS A 79 19.23 -25.59 7.19
C HIS A 79 18.98 -24.56 6.09
N SER A 80 19.82 -24.56 5.05
CA SER A 80 19.65 -23.71 3.88
C SER A 80 19.33 -24.57 2.67
N PHE A 81 18.28 -24.23 1.95
CA PHE A 81 17.87 -24.90 0.72
C PHE A 81 17.87 -23.92 -0.45
N PRO A 82 18.16 -24.35 -1.68
CA PRO A 82 17.96 -23.49 -2.84
C PRO A 82 16.47 -23.17 -3.03
N ASN A 83 16.15 -21.95 -3.46
CA ASN A 83 14.79 -21.58 -3.85
C ASN A 83 14.49 -22.08 -5.27
N SER A 84 14.44 -23.41 -5.40
CA SER A 84 14.16 -24.16 -6.63
C SER A 84 13.15 -25.27 -6.33
N PRO A 85 12.50 -25.89 -7.33
CA PRO A 85 11.55 -26.97 -7.10
C PRO A 85 12.12 -28.11 -6.21
N ALA A 86 13.33 -28.59 -6.50
CA ALA A 86 13.98 -29.62 -5.71
C ALA A 86 14.36 -29.14 -4.29
N GLY A 87 14.74 -27.87 -4.12
CA GLY A 87 15.03 -27.32 -2.80
C GLY A 87 13.79 -27.12 -1.93
N ILE A 88 12.64 -26.84 -2.54
CA ILE A 88 11.34 -26.75 -1.85
C ILE A 88 10.88 -28.14 -1.39
N GLU A 89 11.07 -29.17 -2.20
CA GLU A 89 10.80 -30.55 -1.81
C GLU A 89 11.67 -30.97 -0.61
N ALA A 90 12.99 -30.71 -0.70
CA ALA A 90 13.91 -30.96 0.40
C ALA A 90 13.59 -30.16 1.68
N LEU A 91 13.06 -28.94 1.54
CA LEU A 91 12.55 -28.13 2.65
C LEU A 91 11.35 -28.82 3.32
N CYS A 92 10.36 -29.29 2.54
CA CYS A 92 9.22 -30.03 3.06
C CYS A 92 9.67 -31.29 3.81
N ASP A 93 10.60 -32.06 3.23
CA ASP A 93 11.17 -33.26 3.86
C ASP A 93 11.84 -32.94 5.20
N ALA A 94 12.61 -31.84 5.28
CA ALA A 94 13.26 -31.42 6.50
C ALA A 94 12.27 -30.98 7.59
N VAL A 95 11.16 -30.33 7.21
CA VAL A 95 10.07 -29.97 8.13
C VAL A 95 9.36 -31.23 8.65
N VAL A 96 9.05 -32.17 7.77
CA VAL A 96 8.42 -33.45 8.14
C VAL A 96 9.31 -34.26 9.06
N ALA A 97 10.61 -34.38 8.74
CA ALA A 97 11.58 -35.07 9.58
C ALA A 97 11.76 -34.39 10.95
N SER A 98 11.66 -33.06 11.01
CA SER A 98 11.70 -32.31 12.28
C SER A 98 10.44 -32.56 13.11
N GLY A 99 9.28 -32.66 12.47
CA GLY A 99 8.01 -32.98 13.14
C GLY A 99 7.99 -34.40 13.71
N GLN A 100 8.43 -35.38 12.94
CA GLN A 100 8.47 -36.79 13.38
C GLN A 100 9.30 -37.01 14.66
N LYS A 101 10.32 -36.18 14.92
CA LYS A 101 11.12 -36.22 16.16
C LYS A 101 10.32 -35.88 17.42
N LEU A 102 9.20 -35.16 17.30
CA LEU A 102 8.40 -34.70 18.43
C LEU A 102 7.23 -35.65 18.78
N GLY A 103 6.87 -36.57 17.88
CA GLY A 103 5.85 -37.61 18.09
C GLY A 103 4.52 -37.38 17.37
N SER A 104 3.51 -38.18 17.70
CA SER A 104 2.24 -38.33 16.97
C SER A 104 1.14 -37.30 17.27
N ASP A 105 1.24 -36.54 18.37
CA ASP A 105 0.30 -35.47 18.73
C ASP A 105 0.98 -34.09 18.61
N LEU A 106 1.27 -33.71 17.36
CA LEU A 106 2.06 -32.53 17.02
C LEU A 106 1.29 -31.58 16.11
N GLN A 107 1.17 -30.32 16.53
CA GLN A 107 0.80 -29.21 15.66
C GLN A 107 2.04 -28.59 15.03
N ILE A 108 2.09 -28.46 13.70
CA ILE A 108 3.16 -27.73 13.00
C ILE A 108 2.63 -26.37 12.54
N ILE A 109 3.30 -25.30 12.96
CA ILE A 109 2.97 -23.93 12.54
C ILE A 109 4.19 -23.34 11.84
N ALA A 110 4.07 -23.07 10.54
CA ALA A 110 5.15 -22.52 9.73
C ALA A 110 4.91 -21.04 9.41
N GLY A 111 5.91 -20.20 9.66
CA GLY A 111 5.93 -18.79 9.26
C GLY A 111 6.94 -18.54 8.15
N LEU A 112 6.51 -17.84 7.10
CA LEU A 112 7.38 -17.34 6.05
C LEU A 112 7.24 -15.82 5.96
N GLU A 113 8.33 -15.07 5.91
CA GLU A 113 8.24 -13.63 5.68
C GLU A 113 7.83 -13.34 4.22
N SER A 114 6.87 -12.44 4.01
CA SER A 114 6.45 -12.05 2.66
C SER A 114 7.51 -11.18 1.98
N THR A 115 8.55 -11.79 1.41
CA THR A 115 9.55 -11.11 0.58
C THR A 115 9.20 -11.27 -0.89
N SER A 116 8.80 -10.16 -1.54
CA SER A 116 8.33 -10.17 -2.93
C SER A 116 7.28 -11.27 -3.14
N ASP A 117 7.40 -12.07 -4.21
CA ASP A 117 6.58 -13.25 -4.48
C ASP A 117 7.35 -14.59 -4.30
N PHE A 118 8.62 -14.53 -3.86
CA PHE A 118 9.51 -15.70 -3.74
C PHE A 118 9.06 -16.74 -2.71
N HIS A 119 8.23 -16.33 -1.75
CA HIS A 119 7.70 -17.21 -0.70
C HIS A 119 6.55 -18.08 -1.18
N ARG A 120 5.87 -17.72 -2.29
CA ARG A 120 4.63 -18.37 -2.72
C ARG A 120 4.82 -19.86 -3.05
N PRO A 121 5.87 -20.29 -3.79
CA PRO A 121 6.06 -21.71 -4.09
C PRO A 121 6.28 -22.55 -2.83
N ALA A 122 7.15 -22.10 -1.93
CA ALA A 122 7.42 -22.79 -0.67
C ALA A 122 6.17 -22.83 0.23
N ALA A 123 5.43 -21.72 0.33
CA ALA A 123 4.19 -21.67 1.09
C ALA A 123 3.11 -22.61 0.53
N LYS A 124 2.98 -22.71 -0.81
CA LYS A 124 2.05 -23.64 -1.47
C LYS A 124 2.44 -25.10 -1.21
N ALA A 125 3.73 -25.43 -1.34
CA ALA A 125 4.21 -26.79 -1.11
C ALA A 125 4.01 -27.23 0.35
N LEU A 126 4.35 -26.38 1.32
CA LEU A 126 4.15 -26.68 2.74
C LEU A 126 2.66 -26.80 3.10
N ALA A 127 1.80 -25.94 2.55
CA ALA A 127 0.36 -26.00 2.81
C ALA A 127 -0.33 -27.20 2.16
N GLY A 128 0.26 -27.74 1.08
CA GLY A 128 -0.21 -28.93 0.37
C GLY A 128 0.42 -30.24 0.85
N GLU A 129 1.23 -30.22 1.91
CA GLU A 129 1.88 -31.41 2.45
C GLU A 129 0.84 -32.39 3.02
N THR A 130 0.95 -33.66 2.63
CA THR A 130 -0.01 -34.72 3.02
C THR A 130 0.52 -35.60 4.13
N ARG A 131 1.85 -35.65 4.33
CA ARG A 131 2.49 -36.48 5.37
C ARG A 131 2.25 -35.96 6.78
N LEU A 132 2.20 -34.64 6.93
CA LEU A 132 1.88 -33.95 8.18
C LEU A 132 1.09 -32.68 7.87
N GLN A 133 0.10 -32.37 8.70
CA GLN A 133 -0.68 -31.14 8.56
C GLN A 133 0.15 -29.93 9.03
N ILE A 134 0.49 -29.04 8.10
CA ILE A 134 1.28 -27.83 8.37
C ILE A 134 0.39 -26.60 8.26
N GLN A 135 0.27 -25.84 9.35
CA GLN A 135 -0.40 -24.55 9.35
C GLN A 135 0.56 -23.46 8.87
N VAL A 136 0.42 -23.05 7.60
CA VAL A 136 1.32 -22.08 6.97
C VAL A 136 0.80 -20.65 7.11
N HIS A 137 1.70 -19.73 7.50
CA HIS A 137 1.45 -18.31 7.63
C HIS A 137 2.44 -17.48 6.83
N VAL A 138 1.90 -16.69 5.91
CA VAL A 138 2.68 -15.63 5.27
C VAL A 138 2.63 -14.39 6.17
N LEU A 139 3.78 -14.08 6.77
CA LEU A 139 3.94 -13.04 7.78
C LEU A 139 4.22 -11.69 7.15
N ASN A 140 3.72 -10.64 7.82
CA ASN A 140 3.99 -9.27 7.40
C ASN A 140 5.42 -8.85 7.82
N PRO A 141 6.30 -8.45 6.88
CA PRO A 141 7.66 -8.01 7.15
C PRO A 141 7.77 -6.95 8.23
N ARG A 142 6.78 -6.05 8.32
CA ARG A 142 6.77 -4.99 9.34
C ARG A 142 6.53 -5.54 10.74
N LYS A 143 5.71 -6.58 10.89
CA LYS A 143 5.46 -7.23 12.18
C LYS A 143 6.72 -7.99 12.63
N VAL A 144 7.35 -8.74 11.74
CA VAL A 144 8.61 -9.45 12.02
C VAL A 144 9.71 -8.45 12.38
N LYS A 145 9.84 -7.34 11.64
CA LYS A 145 10.77 -6.25 11.97
C LYS A 145 10.50 -5.63 13.35
N TRP A 146 9.25 -5.34 13.70
CA TRP A 146 8.93 -4.78 15.03
C TRP A 146 9.20 -5.78 16.14
N PHE A 147 8.95 -7.06 15.90
CA PHE A 147 9.28 -8.11 16.84
C PHE A 147 10.79 -8.25 17.06
N ARG A 148 11.63 -8.05 16.03
CA ARG A 148 13.09 -7.96 16.21
C ARG A 148 13.49 -6.88 17.21
N HIS A 149 12.91 -5.68 17.06
CA HIS A 149 13.19 -4.57 17.98
C HIS A 149 12.73 -4.88 19.41
N LEU A 150 11.63 -5.63 19.57
CA LEU A 150 11.17 -6.12 20.87
C LEU A 150 12.17 -7.09 21.51
N GLU A 151 12.82 -7.95 20.72
CA GLU A 151 13.85 -8.89 21.21
C GLU A 151 15.23 -8.23 21.42
N LEU A 152 15.38 -6.92 21.16
CA LEU A 152 16.66 -6.18 21.25
C LEU A 152 17.81 -6.87 20.46
N LYS A 153 17.48 -7.50 19.33
CA LYS A 153 18.46 -8.18 18.46
C LYS A 153 18.81 -7.32 17.25
N ASP A 154 20.02 -6.77 17.22
CA ASP A 154 20.50 -5.97 16.10
C ASP A 154 21.18 -6.78 14.99
N THR A 155 21.64 -8.00 15.30
CA THR A 155 22.26 -8.89 14.31
C THR A 155 21.24 -9.29 13.25
N LYS A 156 21.62 -9.13 11.98
CA LYS A 156 20.82 -9.53 10.83
C LYS A 156 21.62 -10.48 9.93
N THR A 157 21.22 -11.74 9.93
CA THR A 157 21.74 -12.78 9.03
C THR A 157 20.57 -13.69 8.68
N ASP A 158 20.59 -14.31 7.50
CA ASP A 158 19.46 -15.11 7.01
C ASP A 158 19.08 -16.24 8.02
N ARG A 159 20.09 -16.84 8.67
CA ARG A 159 19.89 -17.80 9.78
C ARG A 159 19.17 -17.19 11.00
N VAL A 160 19.63 -16.03 11.47
CA VAL A 160 19.03 -15.34 12.65
C VAL A 160 17.61 -14.88 12.31
N ASP A 161 17.37 -14.54 11.05
CA ASP A 161 16.07 -14.12 10.54
C ASP A 161 15.09 -15.31 10.53
N ALA A 162 15.50 -16.50 10.07
CA ALA A 162 14.70 -17.72 10.17
C ALA A 162 14.36 -18.09 11.62
N GLU A 163 15.35 -18.04 12.53
CA GLU A 163 15.13 -18.28 13.97
C GLU A 163 14.19 -17.23 14.60
N LEU A 164 14.31 -15.96 14.21
CA LEU A 164 13.42 -14.89 14.65
C LEU A 164 11.99 -15.17 14.20
N ILE A 165 11.80 -15.63 12.96
CA ILE A 165 10.48 -15.99 12.43
C ILE A 165 9.90 -17.18 13.20
N ALA A 166 10.70 -18.22 13.50
CA ALA A 166 10.26 -19.38 14.28
C ALA A 166 9.75 -18.95 15.67
N ARG A 167 10.53 -18.10 16.37
CA ARG A 167 10.13 -17.52 17.67
C ARG A 167 8.93 -16.58 17.56
N PHE A 168 8.82 -15.82 16.47
CA PHE A 168 7.65 -14.97 16.21
C PHE A 168 6.39 -15.83 16.15
N VAL A 169 6.43 -16.95 15.42
CA VAL A 169 5.30 -17.88 15.32
C VAL A 169 4.97 -18.49 16.69
N ALA A 170 5.99 -18.93 17.44
CA ALA A 170 5.81 -19.52 18.77
C ALA A 170 5.14 -18.55 19.76
N LYS A 171 5.58 -17.29 19.81
CA LYS A 171 5.07 -16.28 20.76
C LYS A 171 3.76 -15.63 20.32
N ILE A 172 3.63 -15.29 19.04
CA ILE A 172 2.46 -14.55 18.53
C ILE A 172 1.29 -15.47 18.21
N ARG A 173 1.56 -16.76 17.91
CA ARG A 173 0.55 -17.76 17.51
C ARG A 173 -0.43 -17.17 16.49
N PRO A 174 0.05 -16.76 15.30
CA PRO A 174 -0.79 -16.10 14.32
C PRO A 174 -2.03 -16.94 14.01
N GLN A 175 -3.20 -16.28 13.92
CA GLN A 175 -4.43 -16.99 13.57
C GLN A 175 -4.32 -17.65 12.20
N PRO A 176 -4.88 -18.87 12.01
CA PRO A 176 -4.89 -19.58 10.74
C PRO A 176 -5.28 -18.65 9.59
N GLN A 177 -4.42 -18.55 8.57
CA GLN A 177 -4.79 -17.88 7.33
C GLN A 177 -5.58 -18.88 6.50
N ALA A 178 -6.80 -18.52 6.08
CA ALA A 178 -7.55 -19.33 5.14
C ALA A 178 -6.72 -19.55 3.87
N VAL A 179 -6.64 -20.79 3.41
CA VAL A 179 -5.98 -21.13 2.15
C VAL A 179 -6.70 -20.40 1.03
N VAL A 180 -5.99 -19.51 0.35
CA VAL A 180 -6.55 -18.76 -0.77
C VAL A 180 -6.57 -19.69 -1.98
N SER A 181 -7.74 -19.85 -2.61
CA SER A 181 -7.87 -20.68 -3.81
C SER A 181 -6.95 -20.19 -4.93
N GLU A 182 -6.46 -21.11 -5.76
CA GLU A 182 -5.56 -20.76 -6.86
C GLU A 182 -6.19 -19.72 -7.82
N GLY A 183 -7.48 -19.87 -8.13
CA GLY A 183 -8.20 -18.87 -8.92
C GLY A 183 -8.24 -17.48 -8.29
N CYS A 184 -8.39 -17.39 -6.96
CA CYS A 184 -8.35 -16.11 -6.25
C CYS A 184 -6.96 -15.46 -6.31
N VAL A 185 -5.89 -16.25 -6.22
CA VAL A 185 -4.51 -15.77 -6.41
C VAL A 185 -4.28 -15.26 -7.83
N GLN A 186 -4.72 -16.01 -8.84
CA GLN A 186 -4.62 -15.61 -10.26
C GLN A 186 -5.39 -14.30 -10.50
N LEU A 187 -6.60 -14.16 -9.96
CA LEU A 187 -7.40 -12.94 -10.05
C LEU A 187 -6.71 -11.76 -9.34
N GLN A 188 -6.06 -11.99 -8.20
CA GLN A 188 -5.28 -10.97 -7.50
C GLN A 188 -4.11 -10.48 -8.35
N ASP A 189 -3.36 -11.40 -8.97
CA ASP A 189 -2.21 -11.06 -9.79
C ASP A 189 -2.63 -10.35 -11.10
N ALA A 190 -3.76 -10.77 -11.71
CA ALA A 190 -4.34 -10.13 -12.89
C ALA A 190 -4.80 -8.69 -12.59
N THR A 191 -5.54 -8.48 -11.50
CA THR A 191 -6.05 -7.15 -11.11
C THR A 191 -4.92 -6.20 -10.70
N ARG A 192 -3.87 -6.70 -10.03
CA ARG A 192 -2.63 -5.93 -9.76
C ARG A 192 -1.87 -5.59 -11.04
N THR A 193 -1.76 -6.53 -11.99
CA THR A 193 -1.12 -6.29 -13.29
C THR A 193 -1.86 -5.21 -14.07
N ARG A 194 -3.19 -5.31 -14.15
CA ARG A 194 -4.04 -4.29 -14.74
C ARG A 194 -3.75 -2.92 -14.16
N ARG A 195 -3.63 -2.83 -12.83
CA ARG A 195 -3.33 -1.57 -12.15
C ARG A 195 -1.98 -0.99 -12.58
N ARG A 196 -0.92 -1.80 -12.65
CA ARG A 196 0.40 -1.37 -13.12
C ARG A 196 0.33 -0.81 -14.55
N CYS A 197 -0.37 -1.52 -15.45
CA CYS A 197 -0.56 -1.05 -16.83
C CYS A 197 -1.34 0.27 -16.92
N MET A 198 -2.33 0.50 -16.05
CA MET A 198 -3.03 1.80 -15.97
C MET A 198 -2.10 2.93 -15.50
N GLU A 199 -1.19 2.65 -14.57
CA GLU A 199 -0.18 3.61 -14.09
C GLU A 199 0.83 3.93 -15.19
N ASP A 200 1.33 2.93 -15.92
CA ASP A 200 2.19 3.11 -17.08
C ASP A 200 1.54 3.96 -18.16
N ARG A 201 0.28 3.68 -18.49
CA ARG A 201 -0.49 4.48 -19.43
C ARG A 201 -0.59 5.93 -18.96
N SER A 202 -0.81 6.16 -17.67
CA SER A 202 -0.88 7.51 -17.09
C SER A 202 0.48 8.22 -17.13
N ARG A 203 1.57 7.52 -16.85
CA ARG A 203 2.95 8.02 -16.97
C ARG A 203 3.25 8.47 -18.40
N LEU A 204 2.89 7.66 -19.39
CA LEU A 204 3.08 7.98 -20.81
C LEU A 204 2.25 9.19 -21.25
N LYS A 205 0.98 9.30 -20.82
CA LYS A 205 0.15 10.49 -21.10
C LYS A 205 0.76 11.75 -20.50
N ASN A 206 1.27 11.67 -19.27
CA ASN A 206 1.96 12.80 -18.65
C ASN A 206 3.24 13.19 -19.38
N ARG A 207 3.98 12.20 -19.94
CA ARG A 207 5.13 12.46 -20.82
C ARG A 207 4.70 13.18 -22.10
N LEU A 208 3.63 12.73 -22.78
CA LEU A 208 3.07 13.41 -23.95
C LEU A 208 2.65 14.85 -23.63
N HIS A 209 1.94 15.08 -22.52
CA HIS A 209 1.57 16.43 -22.10
C HIS A 209 2.78 17.34 -21.92
N ARG A 210 3.89 16.82 -21.38
CA ARG A 210 5.12 17.58 -21.18
C ARG A 210 5.76 17.93 -22.53
N LEU A 211 5.95 16.93 -23.39
CA LEU A 211 6.56 17.12 -24.71
C LEU A 211 5.75 18.10 -25.58
N LEU A 212 4.44 17.89 -25.70
CA LEU A 212 3.59 18.75 -26.52
C LEU A 212 3.49 20.18 -25.95
N ARG A 213 3.51 20.35 -24.62
CA ARG A 213 3.55 21.70 -24.02
C ARG A 213 4.83 22.44 -24.38
N SER A 214 5.96 21.74 -24.45
CA SER A 214 7.27 22.35 -24.74
C SER A 214 7.51 22.58 -26.22
N TYR A 215 7.04 21.68 -27.11
CA TYR A 215 7.43 21.66 -28.52
C TYR A 215 6.26 21.88 -29.52
N TRP A 216 5.01 21.84 -29.07
CA TRP A 216 3.83 22.09 -29.91
C TRP A 216 2.74 22.84 -29.11
N PRO A 217 2.99 24.09 -28.67
CA PRO A 217 1.97 24.88 -27.97
C PRO A 217 0.74 25.08 -28.87
N GLY A 218 -0.44 25.18 -28.25
CA GLY A 218 -1.72 25.16 -28.96
C GLY A 218 -2.29 23.77 -29.24
N TRP A 219 -1.54 22.68 -28.99
CA TRP A 219 -1.98 21.29 -29.25
C TRP A 219 -3.38 20.94 -28.68
N ARG A 220 -3.79 21.59 -27.59
CA ARG A 220 -5.09 21.34 -26.91
C ARG A 220 -6.32 21.70 -27.74
N GLU A 221 -6.20 22.56 -28.74
CA GLU A 221 -7.32 23.00 -29.59
C GLU A 221 -7.82 21.86 -30.49
N ALA A 222 -6.90 21.03 -30.98
CA ALA A 222 -7.23 19.85 -31.80
C ALA A 222 -7.27 18.55 -30.97
N MET A 223 -6.53 18.50 -29.87
CA MET A 223 -6.31 17.28 -29.12
C MET A 223 -6.88 17.39 -27.71
N SER A 224 -7.83 16.51 -27.37
CA SER A 224 -8.36 16.42 -26.01
C SER A 224 -7.25 16.21 -25.00
N LYS A 225 -7.38 16.82 -23.81
CA LYS A 225 -6.48 16.61 -22.66
C LYS A 225 -6.36 15.13 -22.25
N HIS A 226 -7.24 14.26 -22.71
CA HIS A 226 -7.20 12.84 -22.36
C HIS A 226 -6.45 11.97 -23.38
N PHE A 227 -6.01 12.53 -24.51
CA PHE A 227 -5.43 11.80 -25.65
C PHE A 227 -6.29 10.61 -26.08
N GLY A 228 -7.36 10.90 -26.82
CA GLY A 228 -8.25 9.86 -27.38
C GLY A 228 -7.54 9.00 -28.44
N GLY A 229 -8.17 7.88 -28.82
CA GLY A 229 -7.59 6.94 -29.80
C GLY A 229 -7.19 7.62 -31.12
N ARG A 230 -8.03 8.51 -31.65
CA ARG A 230 -7.74 9.31 -32.86
C ARG A 230 -6.45 10.12 -32.72
N THR A 231 -6.31 10.85 -31.61
CA THR A 231 -5.12 11.66 -31.32
C THR A 231 -3.86 10.81 -31.24
N LEU A 232 -3.92 9.67 -30.55
CA LEU A 232 -2.76 8.79 -30.39
C LEU A 232 -2.33 8.16 -31.72
N VAL A 233 -3.28 7.76 -32.56
CA VAL A 233 -2.97 7.25 -33.90
C VAL A 233 -2.35 8.34 -34.77
N ALA A 234 -2.89 9.57 -34.73
CA ALA A 234 -2.32 10.70 -35.44
C ALA A 234 -0.90 11.03 -34.95
N LEU A 235 -0.66 11.11 -33.63
CA LEU A 235 0.66 11.39 -33.06
C LEU A 235 1.67 10.26 -33.31
N LYS A 236 1.23 9.00 -33.37
CA LYS A 236 2.08 7.88 -33.77
C LYS A 236 2.54 8.02 -35.23
N ALA A 237 1.68 8.54 -36.09
CA ALA A 237 1.91 8.64 -37.53
C ALA A 237 2.54 9.97 -37.97
N CYS A 238 2.32 11.03 -37.21
CA CYS A 238 2.75 12.41 -37.42
C CYS A 238 3.12 13.01 -36.04
N PRO A 239 4.33 12.72 -35.52
CA PRO A 239 4.73 13.16 -34.19
C PRO A 239 5.05 14.66 -34.11
N SER A 240 5.15 15.37 -35.25
CA SER A 240 5.41 16.81 -35.33
C SER A 240 4.38 17.58 -36.17
N PRO A 241 4.28 18.91 -35.99
CA PRO A 241 3.52 19.77 -36.89
C PRO A 241 3.93 19.62 -38.36
N HIS A 242 5.23 19.46 -38.64
CA HIS A 242 5.76 19.33 -40.01
C HIS A 242 5.32 18.03 -40.66
N ASP A 243 5.31 16.92 -39.91
CA ASP A 243 4.79 15.65 -40.39
C ASP A 243 3.29 15.72 -40.68
N ALA A 244 2.55 16.45 -39.83
CA ALA A 244 1.12 16.67 -40.00
C ALA A 244 0.82 17.48 -41.28
N LEU A 245 1.56 18.57 -41.51
CA LEU A 245 1.44 19.41 -42.71
C LEU A 245 1.86 18.65 -43.97
N ARG A 246 2.99 17.95 -43.95
CA ARG A 246 3.50 17.14 -45.07
C ARG A 246 2.53 16.04 -45.45
N ARG A 247 1.98 15.31 -44.47
CA ARG A 247 1.02 14.24 -44.72
C ARG A 247 -0.32 14.80 -45.20
N GLY A 248 -0.77 15.92 -44.64
CA GLY A 248 -2.02 16.58 -44.99
C GLY A 248 -3.26 15.88 -44.43
N ALA A 249 -4.34 16.65 -44.28
CA ALA A 249 -5.55 16.20 -43.58
C ALA A 249 -6.25 15.01 -44.25
N GLY A 250 -6.23 14.95 -45.60
CA GLY A 250 -6.83 13.85 -46.36
C GLY A 250 -6.20 12.48 -46.04
N ARG A 251 -4.86 12.40 -46.02
CA ARG A 251 -4.14 11.15 -45.70
C ARG A 251 -4.20 10.81 -44.22
N ILE A 252 -4.24 11.81 -43.33
CA ILE A 252 -4.44 11.58 -41.88
C ILE A 252 -5.85 11.03 -41.61
N ALA A 253 -6.87 11.51 -42.33
CA ALA A 253 -8.25 11.04 -42.16
C ALA A 253 -8.43 9.55 -42.47
N GLN A 254 -7.57 8.99 -43.33
CA GLN A 254 -7.57 7.58 -43.73
C GLN A 254 -6.87 6.66 -42.72
N LEU A 255 -6.11 7.20 -41.77
CA LEU A 255 -5.52 6.40 -40.69
C LEU A 255 -6.62 5.67 -39.91
N ARG A 256 -6.33 4.43 -39.50
CA ARG A 256 -7.27 3.59 -38.75
C ARG A 256 -6.81 3.38 -37.32
N ASN A 257 -7.77 3.38 -36.39
CA ASN A 257 -7.52 3.00 -35.01
C ASN A 257 -7.45 1.47 -34.86
N SER A 258 -7.26 1.00 -33.62
CA SER A 258 -7.22 -0.44 -33.29
C SER A 258 -8.50 -1.19 -33.63
N ASP A 259 -9.64 -0.50 -33.72
CA ASP A 259 -10.94 -1.08 -34.08
C ASP A 259 -11.22 -0.98 -35.60
N GLY A 260 -10.21 -0.65 -36.40
CA GLY A 260 -10.34 -0.48 -37.85
C GLY A 260 -11.07 0.79 -38.28
N LYS A 261 -11.57 1.62 -37.36
CA LYS A 261 -12.31 2.85 -37.69
C LYS A 261 -11.36 3.96 -38.15
N ARG A 262 -11.73 4.64 -39.23
CA ARG A 262 -11.01 5.82 -39.73
C ARG A 262 -11.02 6.95 -38.70
N ILE A 263 -9.94 7.72 -38.64
CA ILE A 263 -9.87 8.91 -37.78
C ILE A 263 -10.90 9.97 -38.20
N GLY A 264 -11.13 10.12 -39.51
CA GLY A 264 -12.15 11.01 -40.08
C GLY A 264 -11.64 12.43 -40.35
N ARG A 265 -12.35 13.13 -41.25
CA ARG A 265 -11.89 14.40 -41.83
C ARG A 265 -11.95 15.56 -40.84
N ILE A 266 -13.05 15.69 -40.08
CA ILE A 266 -13.26 16.76 -39.08
C ILE A 266 -12.10 16.85 -38.08
N PHE A 267 -11.66 15.72 -37.52
CA PHE A 267 -10.52 15.70 -36.59
C PHE A 267 -9.22 16.04 -37.31
N SER A 268 -9.02 15.52 -38.52
CA SER A 268 -7.78 15.69 -39.28
C SER A 268 -7.56 17.13 -39.72
N ASP A 269 -8.62 17.82 -40.12
CA ASP A 269 -8.56 19.25 -40.47
C ASP A 269 -8.20 20.08 -39.24
N LYS A 270 -8.80 19.81 -38.07
CA LYS A 270 -8.42 20.46 -36.80
C LYS A 270 -6.95 20.19 -36.44
N PHE A 271 -6.51 18.94 -36.55
CA PHE A 271 -5.12 18.54 -36.25
C PHE A 271 -4.11 19.27 -37.14
N VAL A 272 -4.39 19.40 -38.44
CA VAL A 272 -3.56 20.16 -39.38
C VAL A 272 -3.67 21.67 -39.15
N ALA A 273 -4.84 22.20 -38.82
CA ALA A 273 -4.99 23.62 -38.49
C ALA A 273 -4.11 24.02 -37.30
N VAL A 274 -4.08 23.20 -36.25
CA VAL A 274 -3.19 23.41 -35.10
C VAL A 274 -1.71 23.23 -35.44
N ALA A 275 -1.39 22.44 -36.47
CA ALA A 275 -0.03 22.35 -37.00
C ALA A 275 0.40 23.64 -37.73
N LYS A 276 -0.53 24.37 -38.35
CA LYS A 276 -0.24 25.65 -39.05
C LYS A 276 0.06 26.80 -38.09
N VAL A 277 -0.64 26.87 -36.96
CA VAL A 277 -0.51 27.95 -35.96
C VAL A 277 0.65 27.70 -34.99
N GLY A 278 1.22 26.49 -34.99
CA GLY A 278 2.32 26.11 -34.12
C GLY A 278 3.59 26.95 -34.38
N PRO A 279 4.31 27.39 -33.33
CA PRO A 279 5.47 28.23 -33.47
C PRO A 279 6.66 27.39 -33.92
N THR A 280 7.03 27.51 -35.19
CA THR A 280 8.42 27.32 -35.69
C THR A 280 8.97 25.87 -35.71
N PRO A 281 10.26 25.69 -36.08
CA PRO A 281 10.81 24.86 -37.16
C PRO A 281 10.84 23.35 -36.83
N GLN A 282 11.40 22.54 -37.72
CA GLN A 282 11.50 21.07 -37.58
C GLN A 282 11.80 20.63 -36.14
N LEU A 283 10.90 19.82 -35.55
CA LEU A 283 11.10 19.31 -34.19
C LEU A 283 12.37 18.44 -34.13
N PRO A 284 13.14 18.48 -33.03
CA PRO A 284 14.30 17.61 -32.88
C PRO A 284 13.90 16.13 -32.99
N ILE A 285 14.68 15.35 -33.74
CA ILE A 285 14.33 13.96 -34.06
C ILE A 285 14.07 13.09 -32.83
N MET A 286 14.81 13.30 -31.74
CA MET A 286 14.62 12.58 -30.47
C MET A 286 13.28 12.88 -29.78
N VAL A 287 12.74 14.09 -29.99
CA VAL A 287 11.41 14.48 -29.50
C VAL A 287 10.34 13.77 -30.32
N CYS A 288 10.48 13.74 -31.65
CA CYS A 288 9.57 13.03 -32.54
C CYS A 288 9.49 11.54 -32.20
N ILE A 289 10.64 10.88 -32.04
CA ILE A 289 10.73 9.48 -31.61
C ILE A 289 10.03 9.27 -30.26
N SER A 290 10.25 10.17 -29.29
CA SER A 290 9.63 10.09 -27.96
C SER A 290 8.11 10.24 -28.00
N ILE A 291 7.57 11.13 -28.84
CA ILE A 291 6.12 11.33 -29.01
C ILE A 291 5.51 10.09 -29.68
N GLN A 292 6.14 9.61 -30.75
CA GLN A 292 5.69 8.43 -31.50
C GLN A 292 5.68 7.17 -30.62
N ASP A 293 6.77 6.90 -29.89
CA ASP A 293 6.87 5.77 -28.96
C ASP A 293 5.81 5.85 -27.86
N ALA A 294 5.67 7.02 -27.21
CA ALA A 294 4.68 7.18 -26.15
C ALA A 294 3.25 6.98 -26.68
N ALA A 295 2.92 7.50 -27.86
CA ALA A 295 1.62 7.30 -28.48
C ALA A 295 1.36 5.83 -28.84
N ALA A 296 2.37 5.14 -29.42
CA ALA A 296 2.29 3.73 -29.77
C ALA A 296 2.09 2.84 -28.53
N ARG A 297 2.87 3.05 -27.47
CA ARG A 297 2.74 2.30 -26.21
C ARG A 297 1.40 2.53 -25.52
N ILE A 298 0.86 3.75 -25.55
CA ILE A 298 -0.49 4.00 -24.99
C ILE A 298 -1.55 3.22 -25.78
N LEU A 299 -1.45 3.15 -27.11
CA LEU A 299 -2.37 2.34 -27.93
C LEU A 299 -2.26 0.85 -27.59
N GLN A 300 -1.04 0.32 -27.45
CA GLN A 300 -0.81 -1.07 -27.03
C GLN A 300 -1.35 -1.36 -25.63
N LEU A 301 -1.12 -0.46 -24.67
CA LEU A 301 -1.66 -0.62 -23.30
C LEU A 301 -3.19 -0.55 -23.29
N ASN A 302 -3.82 0.27 -24.14
CA ASN A 302 -5.28 0.30 -24.24
C ASN A 302 -5.85 -1.04 -24.74
N SER A 303 -5.25 -1.64 -25.77
CA SER A 303 -5.71 -2.95 -26.28
C SER A 303 -5.42 -4.09 -25.31
N PHE A 304 -4.26 -4.06 -24.64
CA PHE A 304 -3.94 -5.02 -23.58
C PHE A 304 -4.91 -4.92 -22.41
N LEU A 305 -5.19 -3.71 -21.90
CA LEU A 305 -6.17 -3.49 -20.84
C LEU A 305 -7.56 -3.98 -21.24
N LYS A 306 -8.02 -3.75 -22.48
CA LYS A 306 -9.32 -4.26 -22.94
C LYS A 306 -9.41 -5.79 -22.88
N ARG A 307 -8.36 -6.49 -23.32
CA ARG A 307 -8.30 -7.96 -23.27
C ARG A 307 -8.21 -8.48 -21.83
N LEU A 308 -7.38 -7.84 -21.01
CA LEU A 308 -7.22 -8.21 -19.61
C LEU A 308 -8.50 -7.96 -18.80
N ASP A 309 -9.25 -6.89 -19.09
CA ASP A 309 -10.53 -6.60 -18.44
C ASP A 309 -11.59 -7.66 -18.75
N ALA A 310 -11.60 -8.19 -19.98
CA ALA A 310 -12.47 -9.30 -20.37
C ALA A 310 -12.07 -10.61 -19.65
N ALA A 311 -10.79 -10.95 -19.66
CA ALA A 311 -10.28 -12.14 -18.96
C ALA A 311 -10.53 -12.08 -17.44
N ILE A 312 -10.39 -10.91 -16.81
CA ILE A 312 -10.72 -10.72 -15.39
C ILE A 312 -12.22 -10.93 -15.12
N ALA A 313 -13.10 -10.53 -16.05
CA ALA A 313 -14.54 -10.71 -15.88
C ALA A 313 -14.94 -12.19 -15.98
N GLU A 314 -14.40 -12.91 -16.96
CA GLU A 314 -14.61 -14.35 -17.13
C GLU A 314 -14.07 -15.14 -15.93
N GLU A 315 -12.85 -14.83 -15.49
CA GLU A 315 -12.23 -15.49 -14.34
C GLU A 315 -12.98 -15.18 -13.03
N LEU A 316 -13.55 -13.99 -12.88
CA LEU A 316 -14.40 -13.66 -11.74
C LEU A 316 -15.63 -14.58 -11.68
N GLU A 317 -16.31 -14.79 -12.80
CA GLU A 317 -17.49 -15.66 -12.88
C GLU A 317 -17.14 -17.11 -12.56
N ARG A 318 -15.98 -17.57 -13.03
CA ARG A 318 -15.46 -18.92 -12.74
C ARG A 318 -15.10 -19.13 -11.27
N VAL A 319 -14.45 -18.16 -10.62
CA VAL A 319 -13.90 -18.31 -9.26
C VAL A 319 -14.91 -17.93 -8.18
N PHE A 320 -15.79 -16.96 -8.47
CA PHE A 320 -16.82 -16.47 -7.57
C PHE A 320 -18.18 -16.43 -8.29
N PRO A 321 -18.74 -17.61 -8.63
CA PRO A 321 -20.09 -17.68 -9.20
C PRO A 321 -21.09 -17.04 -8.22
N ASP A 322 -22.13 -16.42 -8.77
CA ASP A 322 -23.22 -15.79 -8.00
C ASP A 322 -22.78 -14.75 -6.97
N ASN A 323 -21.62 -14.12 -7.18
CA ASN A 323 -21.12 -13.13 -6.23
C ASN A 323 -22.09 -11.96 -6.08
N VAL A 324 -22.53 -11.74 -4.85
CA VAL A 324 -23.52 -10.71 -4.50
C VAL A 324 -23.01 -9.28 -4.67
N LEU A 325 -21.71 -9.05 -4.85
CA LEU A 325 -21.15 -7.70 -4.99
C LEU A 325 -21.50 -7.00 -6.30
N LEU A 326 -21.78 -7.75 -7.37
CA LEU A 326 -22.24 -7.17 -8.64
C LEU A 326 -23.62 -6.51 -8.52
N SER A 327 -24.41 -6.87 -7.51
CA SER A 327 -25.70 -6.22 -7.23
C SER A 327 -25.55 -4.78 -6.74
N ILE A 328 -24.36 -4.37 -6.27
CA ILE A 328 -24.14 -3.02 -5.75
C ILE A 328 -23.96 -2.04 -6.94
N PRO A 329 -24.85 -1.05 -7.12
CA PRO A 329 -24.76 -0.14 -8.26
C PRO A 329 -23.42 0.60 -8.32
N GLY A 330 -22.77 0.54 -9.47
CA GLY A 330 -21.47 1.16 -9.75
C GLY A 330 -20.25 0.27 -9.48
N LEU A 331 -20.45 -0.96 -8.99
CA LEU A 331 -19.40 -1.99 -8.98
C LEU A 331 -19.56 -2.86 -10.23
N GLY A 332 -18.54 -2.86 -11.08
CA GLY A 332 -18.45 -3.77 -12.23
C GLY A 332 -17.50 -4.95 -11.98
N PRO A 333 -17.42 -5.91 -12.92
CA PRO A 333 -16.65 -7.14 -12.77
C PRO A 333 -15.20 -6.89 -12.33
N VAL A 334 -14.49 -5.98 -12.98
CA VAL A 334 -13.08 -5.70 -12.64
C VAL A 334 -12.92 -5.13 -11.22
N SER A 335 -13.82 -4.25 -10.77
CA SER A 335 -13.77 -3.73 -9.40
C SER A 335 -14.11 -4.79 -8.38
N VAL A 336 -15.10 -5.64 -8.66
CA VAL A 336 -15.49 -6.73 -7.78
C VAL A 336 -14.37 -7.76 -7.65
N ALA A 337 -13.80 -8.19 -8.78
CA ALA A 337 -12.62 -9.05 -8.82
C ALA A 337 -11.47 -8.50 -7.98
N SER A 338 -11.16 -7.21 -8.13
CA SER A 338 -10.08 -6.56 -7.37
C SER A 338 -10.38 -6.46 -5.87
N ILE A 339 -11.66 -6.43 -5.48
CA ILE A 339 -12.08 -6.38 -4.08
C ILE A 339 -12.02 -7.79 -3.49
N LEU A 340 -12.72 -8.76 -4.10
CA LEU A 340 -12.77 -10.14 -3.63
C LEU A 340 -11.39 -10.79 -3.55
N ALA A 341 -10.55 -10.58 -4.57
CA ALA A 341 -9.21 -11.16 -4.61
C ALA A 341 -8.28 -10.63 -3.51
N GLU A 342 -8.51 -9.43 -2.98
CA GLU A 342 -7.72 -8.84 -1.88
C GLU A 342 -8.34 -9.11 -0.49
N ILE A 343 -9.64 -9.39 -0.45
CA ILE A 343 -10.36 -9.81 0.76
C ILE A 343 -10.05 -11.28 1.06
N GLY A 344 -10.15 -12.17 0.07
CA GLY A 344 -10.19 -13.61 0.26
C GLY A 344 -11.49 -14.00 0.98
N ASP A 345 -11.38 -14.81 2.03
CA ASP A 345 -12.53 -15.15 2.88
C ASP A 345 -12.94 -13.97 3.77
N ILE A 346 -14.21 -13.57 3.71
CA ILE A 346 -14.76 -12.50 4.54
C ILE A 346 -14.85 -12.89 6.03
N ARG A 347 -14.99 -14.19 6.33
CA ARG A 347 -15.19 -14.71 7.70
C ARG A 347 -13.97 -14.55 8.59
N ARG A 348 -12.78 -14.30 8.01
CA ARG A 348 -11.55 -14.02 8.77
C ARG A 348 -11.57 -12.71 9.55
N PHE A 349 -12.57 -11.87 9.29
CA PHE A 349 -12.74 -10.62 10.02
C PHE A 349 -13.91 -10.81 11.01
N PRO A 350 -13.70 -10.65 12.32
CA PRO A 350 -14.76 -10.91 13.30
C PRO A 350 -15.85 -9.82 13.29
N ASN A 351 -15.53 -8.60 12.84
CA ASN A 351 -16.47 -7.49 12.76
C ASN A 351 -16.06 -6.48 11.68
N LYS A 352 -17.00 -5.56 11.40
CA LYS A 352 -16.83 -4.51 10.39
C LYS A 352 -15.66 -3.58 10.71
N GLU A 353 -15.38 -3.27 11.97
CA GLU A 353 -14.29 -2.38 12.36
C GLU A 353 -12.93 -2.96 11.99
N VAL A 354 -12.72 -4.26 12.24
CA VAL A 354 -11.49 -4.97 11.86
C VAL A 354 -11.34 -5.01 10.34
N PHE A 355 -12.42 -5.28 9.60
CA PHE A 355 -12.42 -5.23 8.13
C PHE A 355 -12.05 -3.85 7.57
N ILE A 356 -12.66 -2.78 8.11
CA ILE A 356 -12.36 -1.40 7.70
C ILE A 356 -10.91 -1.02 8.06
N GLY A 357 -10.40 -1.50 9.19
CA GLY A 357 -9.01 -1.38 9.60
C GLY A 357 -8.06 -2.06 8.60
N TYR A 358 -8.39 -3.27 8.15
CA TYR A 358 -7.66 -3.99 7.11
C TYR A 358 -7.69 -3.25 5.76
N CYS A 359 -8.84 -2.74 5.34
CA CYS A 359 -8.96 -1.86 4.17
C CYS A 359 -8.12 -0.57 4.33
N GLY A 360 -7.86 -0.13 5.55
CA GLY A 360 -7.18 1.12 5.87
C GLY A 360 -8.03 2.36 5.54
N LEU A 361 -9.34 2.25 5.67
CA LEU A 361 -10.32 3.34 5.43
C LEU A 361 -10.75 4.00 6.74
N TYR A 362 -9.78 4.29 7.60
CA TYR A 362 -9.98 4.99 8.87
C TYR A 362 -9.20 6.32 8.88
N PRO A 363 -9.83 7.45 9.29
CA PRO A 363 -9.11 8.70 9.50
C PRO A 363 -8.20 8.58 10.73
N ILE A 364 -7.01 9.16 10.65
CA ILE A 364 -6.08 9.38 11.76
C ILE A 364 -6.06 10.87 12.04
N ALA A 365 -6.21 11.24 13.31
CA ALA A 365 -5.98 12.58 13.80
C ALA A 365 -4.48 12.76 14.12
N TRP A 366 -3.91 13.86 13.62
CA TRP A 366 -2.59 14.33 14.03
C TRP A 366 -2.77 15.63 14.79
N GLU A 367 -2.30 15.61 16.03
CA GLU A 367 -2.27 16.76 16.93
C GLU A 367 -0.86 16.85 17.50
N SER A 368 -0.20 17.98 17.28
CA SER A 368 1.12 18.25 17.86
C SER A 368 1.10 19.65 18.43
N GLY A 369 1.19 19.76 19.76
CA GLY A 369 1.29 21.01 20.53
C GLY A 369 0.34 22.12 20.04
N ASN A 370 0.87 22.99 19.17
CA ASN A 370 0.18 24.17 18.62
C ASN A 370 -0.47 23.97 17.23
N THR A 371 -0.60 22.74 16.71
CA THR A 371 -1.08 22.51 15.35
C THR A 371 -2.57 22.17 15.34
N LYS A 372 -3.37 22.88 14.54
CA LYS A 372 -4.78 22.54 14.29
C LYS A 372 -4.92 21.05 13.94
N LEU A 373 -5.84 20.36 14.61
CA LEU A 373 -6.15 18.94 14.39
C LEU A 373 -6.29 18.63 12.89
N ARG A 374 -5.40 17.78 12.35
CA ARG A 374 -5.44 17.37 10.94
C ARG A 374 -5.90 15.92 10.84
N PHE A 375 -6.91 15.70 10.01
CA PHE A 375 -7.35 14.35 9.66
C PHE A 375 -6.71 13.91 8.35
N CYS A 376 -6.05 12.74 8.36
CA CYS A 376 -5.60 12.08 7.15
C CYS A 376 -6.04 10.62 7.15
N MET A 377 -6.31 10.06 5.97
CA MET A 377 -6.55 8.61 5.89
C MET A 377 -5.27 7.84 6.22
N THR A 378 -5.40 6.76 6.99
CA THR A 378 -4.25 5.94 7.38
C THR A 378 -3.41 5.48 6.18
N ARG A 379 -2.09 5.43 6.36
CA ARG A 379 -1.18 4.78 5.39
C ARG A 379 -1.04 3.27 5.63
N LYS A 380 -1.61 2.75 6.73
CA LYS A 380 -1.68 1.31 7.05
C LYS A 380 -2.84 0.63 6.31
N GLY A 381 -2.88 -0.71 6.34
CA GLY A 381 -3.87 -1.55 5.68
C GLY A 381 -3.44 -2.04 4.29
N ASN A 382 -4.29 -2.84 3.66
CA ASN A 382 -4.10 -3.35 2.31
C ASN A 382 -4.24 -2.20 1.30
N ARG A 383 -3.12 -1.84 0.66
CA ARG A 383 -3.04 -0.71 -0.28
C ARG A 383 -3.87 -0.93 -1.53
N MET A 384 -3.91 -2.16 -2.05
CA MET A 384 -4.65 -2.52 -3.25
C MET A 384 -6.14 -2.47 -2.98
N LEU A 385 -6.62 -3.12 -1.92
CA LEU A 385 -8.02 -3.09 -1.52
C LEU A 385 -8.51 -1.65 -1.28
N LYS A 386 -7.73 -0.84 -0.55
CA LYS A 386 -8.03 0.59 -0.33
C LYS A 386 -8.22 1.34 -1.63
N LEU A 387 -7.30 1.15 -2.57
CA LEU A 387 -7.33 1.82 -3.84
C LEU A 387 -8.52 1.36 -4.69
N SER A 388 -8.79 0.06 -4.73
CA SER A 388 -9.96 -0.52 -5.41
C SER A 388 -11.26 0.10 -4.88
N LEU A 389 -11.43 0.18 -3.56
CA LEU A 389 -12.60 0.80 -2.93
C LEU A 389 -12.69 2.31 -3.20
N LEU A 390 -11.57 3.03 -3.21
CA LEU A 390 -11.55 4.46 -3.56
C LEU A 390 -11.95 4.69 -5.02
N LEU A 391 -11.44 3.89 -5.95
CA LEU A 391 -11.79 4.00 -7.37
C LEU A 391 -13.26 3.61 -7.61
N ALA A 392 -13.70 2.50 -7.01
CA ALA A 392 -15.08 2.04 -7.07
C ALA A 392 -16.05 3.07 -6.48
N SER A 393 -15.67 3.76 -5.40
CA SER A 393 -16.50 4.82 -4.79
C SER A 393 -16.84 5.96 -5.75
N GLY A 394 -15.97 6.26 -6.72
CA GLY A 394 -16.23 7.28 -7.72
C GLY A 394 -17.35 6.91 -8.68
N SER A 395 -17.41 5.63 -9.07
CA SER A 395 -18.49 5.04 -9.88
C SER A 395 -19.76 4.83 -9.06
N ALA A 396 -19.62 4.23 -7.87
CA ALA A 396 -20.72 3.99 -6.95
C ALA A 396 -21.44 5.29 -6.56
N ARG A 397 -20.74 6.40 -6.32
CA ARG A 397 -21.38 7.71 -6.10
C ARG A 397 -22.23 8.18 -7.29
N GLN A 398 -21.85 7.83 -8.51
CA GLN A 398 -22.57 8.20 -9.73
C GLN A 398 -23.74 7.27 -10.02
N CYS A 399 -23.71 6.01 -9.60
CA CYS A 399 -24.76 5.04 -9.95
C CYS A 399 -25.68 4.67 -8.78
N ASN A 400 -25.18 4.73 -7.53
CA ASN A 400 -25.91 4.33 -6.32
C ASN A 400 -26.56 5.55 -5.65
N PRO A 401 -27.90 5.62 -5.56
CA PRO A 401 -28.62 6.76 -4.98
C PRO A 401 -28.26 7.02 -3.51
N PHE A 402 -28.12 5.96 -2.70
CA PHE A 402 -27.74 6.06 -1.29
C PHE A 402 -26.35 6.71 -1.12
N LEU A 403 -25.34 6.24 -1.86
CA LEU A 403 -23.99 6.79 -1.78
C LEU A 403 -23.89 8.20 -2.39
N ARG A 404 -24.72 8.50 -3.39
CA ARG A 404 -24.86 9.85 -3.95
C ARG A 404 -25.38 10.83 -2.89
N HIS A 405 -26.50 10.50 -2.25
CA HIS A 405 -27.07 11.30 -1.16
C HIS A 405 -26.07 11.53 -0.03
N PHE A 406 -25.42 10.45 0.42
CA PHE A 406 -24.40 10.52 1.46
C PHE A 406 -23.24 11.47 1.08
N TYR A 407 -22.78 11.42 -0.17
CA TYR A 407 -21.74 12.34 -0.66
C TYR A 407 -22.21 13.79 -0.66
N THR A 408 -23.40 14.06 -1.21
CA THR A 408 -23.95 15.42 -1.34
C THR A 408 -24.09 16.07 0.03
N ARG A 409 -24.66 15.36 1.02
CA ARG A 409 -24.77 15.84 2.40
C ARG A 409 -23.42 16.19 3.03
N LEU A 410 -22.36 15.43 2.73
CA LEU A 410 -21.02 15.74 3.23
C LEU A 410 -20.43 16.99 2.57
N ARG A 411 -20.73 17.24 1.30
CA ARG A 411 -20.29 18.43 0.57
C ARG A 411 -21.00 19.68 1.07
N GLU A 412 -22.29 19.59 1.34
CA GLU A 412 -23.10 20.67 1.93
C GLU A 412 -22.57 21.06 3.33
N ARG A 413 -22.11 20.08 4.11
CA ARG A 413 -21.42 20.32 5.40
C ARG A 413 -19.99 20.87 5.26
N GLY A 414 -19.58 21.33 4.08
CA GLY A 414 -18.28 21.95 3.84
C GLY A 414 -17.09 20.99 3.69
N LYS A 415 -17.28 19.66 3.67
CA LYS A 415 -16.14 18.74 3.47
C LYS A 415 -15.60 18.86 2.05
N SER A 416 -14.27 18.85 1.92
CA SER A 416 -13.61 18.84 0.59
C SER A 416 -14.01 17.61 -0.24
N ALA A 417 -13.95 17.72 -1.57
CA ALA A 417 -14.31 16.62 -2.47
C ALA A 417 -13.49 15.34 -2.18
N LYS A 418 -12.22 15.50 -1.81
CA LYS A 418 -11.33 14.39 -1.43
C LYS A 418 -11.76 13.74 -0.11
N ALA A 419 -12.10 14.55 0.90
CA ALA A 419 -12.56 14.03 2.19
C ALA A 419 -13.93 13.34 2.07
N ALA A 420 -14.85 13.92 1.31
CA ALA A 420 -16.15 13.30 1.01
C ALA A 420 -15.98 11.99 0.23
N GLY A 421 -15.12 11.95 -0.80
CA GLY A 421 -14.82 10.72 -1.54
C GLY A 421 -14.22 9.62 -0.66
N GLY A 422 -13.30 9.97 0.25
CA GLY A 422 -12.76 9.01 1.23
C GLY A 422 -13.84 8.45 2.17
N ALA A 423 -14.78 9.29 2.59
CA ALA A 423 -15.92 8.86 3.41
C ALA A 423 -16.88 7.94 2.63
N VAL A 424 -17.15 8.23 1.34
CA VAL A 424 -17.93 7.33 0.48
C VAL A 424 -17.23 5.99 0.31
N ALA A 425 -15.91 5.97 0.12
CA ALA A 425 -15.16 4.72 0.01
C ALA A 425 -15.24 3.87 1.29
N ARG A 426 -15.15 4.51 2.47
CA ARG A 426 -15.42 3.83 3.75
C ARG A 426 -16.84 3.28 3.80
N LYS A 427 -17.84 4.08 3.42
CA LYS A 427 -19.24 3.65 3.45
C LYS A 427 -19.50 2.50 2.49
N LEU A 428 -18.89 2.53 1.31
CA LEU A 428 -18.92 1.44 0.35
C LEU A 428 -18.28 0.17 0.92
N ALA A 429 -17.17 0.29 1.66
CA ALA A 429 -16.56 -0.85 2.33
C ALA A 429 -17.48 -1.46 3.42
N GLU A 430 -18.24 -0.63 4.15
CA GLU A 430 -19.27 -1.13 5.08
C GLU A 430 -20.39 -1.89 4.34
N ILE A 431 -20.81 -1.40 3.16
CA ILE A 431 -21.79 -2.10 2.32
C ILE A 431 -21.22 -3.45 1.87
N VAL A 432 -20.02 -3.46 1.30
CA VAL A 432 -19.32 -4.68 0.87
C VAL A 432 -19.23 -5.69 2.02
N TRP A 433 -18.87 -5.24 3.23
CA TRP A 433 -18.84 -6.09 4.42
C TRP A 433 -20.20 -6.76 4.67
N VAL A 434 -21.27 -5.97 4.78
CA VAL A 434 -22.61 -6.49 5.08
C VAL A 434 -23.11 -7.42 3.98
N THR A 435 -22.95 -7.04 2.71
CA THR A 435 -23.35 -7.84 1.55
C THR A 435 -22.65 -9.20 1.53
N LEU A 436 -21.34 -9.24 1.82
CA LEU A 436 -20.58 -10.50 1.88
C LEU A 436 -20.87 -11.33 3.13
N THR A 437 -21.04 -10.71 4.30
CA THR A 437 -21.31 -11.44 5.53
C THR A 437 -22.72 -12.05 5.54
N ARG A 438 -23.70 -11.35 4.98
CA ARG A 438 -25.08 -11.86 4.84
C ARG A 438 -25.27 -12.76 3.63
N ASN A 439 -24.38 -12.64 2.63
CA ASN A 439 -24.52 -13.26 1.33
C ASN A 439 -25.87 -12.96 0.66
N GLU A 440 -26.33 -11.71 0.80
CA GLU A 440 -27.59 -11.21 0.25
C GLU A 440 -27.29 -10.09 -0.75
N PRO A 441 -28.00 -10.03 -1.89
CA PRO A 441 -27.90 -8.92 -2.83
C PRO A 441 -28.18 -7.56 -2.16
N TRP A 442 -27.52 -6.52 -2.64
CA TRP A 442 -27.76 -5.16 -2.21
C TRP A 442 -29.21 -4.74 -2.51
N SER A 443 -29.90 -4.24 -1.48
CA SER A 443 -31.26 -3.70 -1.59
C SER A 443 -31.24 -2.20 -1.39
N GLU A 444 -31.77 -1.47 -2.38
CA GLU A 444 -31.97 -0.03 -2.30
C GLU A 444 -32.93 0.34 -1.17
N GLU A 445 -34.00 -0.40 -1.01
CA GLU A 445 -35.04 -0.14 -0.02
C GLU A 445 -34.47 -0.15 1.40
N ILE A 446 -33.67 -1.18 1.74
CA ILE A 446 -33.02 -1.28 3.05
C ILE A 446 -32.07 -0.08 3.27
N ALA A 447 -31.33 0.31 2.23
CA ALA A 447 -30.42 1.44 2.30
C ALA A 447 -31.16 2.77 2.52
N LEU A 448 -32.26 3.03 1.81
CA LEU A 448 -33.08 4.23 1.92
C LEU A 448 -33.82 4.30 3.27
N ARG A 449 -34.36 3.19 3.77
CA ARG A 449 -34.93 3.12 5.14
C ARG A 449 -33.88 3.51 6.20
N GLY A 450 -32.63 3.10 6.00
CA GLY A 450 -31.51 3.51 6.84
C GLY A 450 -31.22 5.01 6.81
N ILE A 451 -31.35 5.66 5.64
CA ILE A 451 -31.25 7.13 5.52
C ILE A 451 -32.34 7.79 6.35
N ALA A 452 -33.60 7.43 6.10
CA ALA A 452 -34.77 8.02 6.76
C ALA A 452 -34.65 7.94 8.29
N LYS A 453 -34.27 6.76 8.82
CA LYS A 453 -34.04 6.58 10.26
C LYS A 453 -32.94 7.50 10.80
N SER A 454 -31.84 7.67 10.06
CA SER A 454 -30.74 8.55 10.48
C SER A 454 -31.11 10.04 10.42
N GLU A 455 -31.97 10.42 9.48
CA GLU A 455 -32.48 11.78 9.34
C GLU A 455 -33.46 12.10 10.46
N LEU A 456 -34.40 11.19 10.76
CA LEU A 456 -35.26 11.25 11.94
C LEU A 456 -34.44 11.43 13.22
N MET A 457 -33.43 10.58 13.46
CA MET A 457 -32.56 10.71 14.65
C MET A 457 -31.82 12.06 14.71
N THR A 458 -31.38 12.59 13.57
CA THR A 458 -30.70 13.89 13.51
C THR A 458 -31.67 15.04 13.80
N GLN A 459 -32.90 14.96 13.28
CA GLN A 459 -33.97 15.92 13.55
C GLN A 459 -34.38 15.88 15.03
N THR A 460 -34.52 14.70 15.63
CA THR A 460 -34.79 14.55 17.07
C THR A 460 -33.67 15.17 17.91
N GLN A 461 -32.40 14.90 17.62
CA GLN A 461 -31.27 15.52 18.34
C GLN A 461 -31.17 17.04 18.15
N GLN A 462 -31.54 17.56 16.98
CA GLN A 462 -31.60 19.01 16.74
C GLN A 462 -32.81 19.66 17.44
N GLY A 463 -33.95 18.96 17.50
CA GLY A 463 -35.13 19.36 18.24
C GLY A 463 -34.90 19.37 19.74
N GLU A 464 -34.27 18.32 20.29
CA GLU A 464 -33.85 18.25 21.69
C GLU A 464 -32.84 19.35 22.02
N ARG A 465 -31.88 19.65 21.14
CA ARG A 465 -30.96 20.79 21.31
C ARG A 465 -31.65 22.16 21.24
N ARG A 466 -32.76 22.28 20.51
CA ARG A 466 -33.59 23.50 20.50
C ARG A 466 -34.44 23.61 21.76
N LEU A 467 -35.01 22.49 22.23
CA LEU A 467 -35.81 22.44 23.47
C LEU A 467 -34.97 22.60 24.73
N THR A 468 -33.71 22.13 24.72
CA THR A 468 -32.73 22.37 25.79
C THR A 468 -31.95 23.69 25.63
N GLY A 469 -32.30 24.48 24.61
CA GLY A 469 -31.57 25.66 24.17
C GLY A 469 -32.33 26.96 24.38
N ASP A 470 -32.92 27.16 25.56
CA ASP A 470 -33.28 28.48 26.15
C ASP A 470 -32.94 28.57 27.65
N ALA A 471 -32.05 27.68 28.15
CA ALA A 471 -31.59 27.69 29.54
C ALA A 471 -30.08 27.42 29.66
N ALA A 472 -29.25 28.14 28.89
CA ALA A 472 -27.81 28.23 29.13
C ALA A 472 -27.22 29.55 28.62
N GLY A 473 -27.92 30.65 28.87
CA GLY A 473 -27.34 31.99 28.88
C GLY A 473 -26.66 32.24 30.22
N GLN A 474 -25.52 31.58 30.48
CA GLN A 474 -24.50 31.94 31.46
C GLN A 474 -23.41 30.86 31.43
N THR A 475 -22.39 31.07 30.62
CA THR A 475 -21.10 30.41 30.84
C THR A 475 -20.56 30.93 32.18
N PRO A 476 -20.29 30.07 33.19
CA PRO A 476 -19.50 30.51 34.32
C PRO A 476 -18.12 30.87 33.77
N VAL A 477 -17.68 32.11 34.01
CA VAL A 477 -16.29 32.49 33.84
C VAL A 477 -15.47 31.52 34.68
N ALA A 478 -14.77 30.60 34.02
CA ALA A 478 -13.79 29.76 34.68
C ALA A 478 -12.70 30.69 35.22
N GLN A 479 -12.70 30.90 36.55
CA GLN A 479 -11.62 31.59 37.22
C GLN A 479 -10.31 30.86 36.90
N PRO A 480 -9.23 31.58 36.56
CA PRO A 480 -7.95 30.94 36.34
C PRO A 480 -7.51 30.24 37.62
N ILE A 481 -7.28 28.93 37.52
CA ILE A 481 -6.64 28.16 38.57
C ILE A 481 -5.29 28.82 38.84
N LYS A 482 -5.13 29.44 40.01
CA LYS A 482 -3.85 29.97 40.49
C LYS A 482 -2.84 28.83 40.46
N ALA A 483 -1.90 28.88 39.52
CA ALA A 483 -0.74 28.01 39.54
C ALA A 483 -0.01 28.23 40.87
N ALA A 484 0.07 27.18 41.68
CA ALA A 484 0.88 27.18 42.89
C ALA A 484 2.31 27.54 42.52
N THR A 485 2.76 28.69 43.04
CA THR A 485 4.11 29.22 42.93
C THR A 485 5.09 28.19 43.51
N ARG A 486 5.77 27.41 42.67
CA ARG A 486 7.02 26.77 43.06
C ARG A 486 8.14 27.77 42.88
N SER A 487 8.74 28.13 44.01
CA SER A 487 9.89 29.01 44.16
C SER A 487 11.01 28.64 43.19
N ARG A 488 11.44 29.64 42.43
CA ARG A 488 12.55 29.60 41.47
C ARG A 488 13.87 29.64 42.25
N ALA A 489 14.71 28.62 42.12
CA ALA A 489 16.12 28.71 42.53
C ALA A 489 16.89 29.63 41.55
N PRO A 490 17.87 30.41 42.01
CA PRO A 490 18.52 31.45 41.20
C PRO A 490 19.50 30.83 40.20
N GLN A 491 19.49 31.33 38.96
CA GLN A 491 20.61 31.15 38.03
C GLN A 491 21.63 32.27 38.24
N PRO A 492 22.94 31.98 38.20
CA PRO A 492 23.95 33.01 38.23
C PRO A 492 24.07 33.73 36.89
N ASP A 493 24.31 35.02 37.03
CA ASP A 493 24.46 36.06 36.03
C ASP A 493 25.76 35.91 35.21
N SER A 494 25.73 36.32 33.94
CA SER A 494 26.85 37.03 33.29
C SER A 494 26.49 37.47 31.86
N THR A 495 25.97 38.70 31.82
CA THR A 495 26.53 39.83 31.05
C THR A 495 26.79 39.73 29.53
N ARG A 496 26.02 40.58 28.83
CA ARG A 496 26.40 41.56 27.77
C ARG A 496 26.97 41.05 26.43
N LEU A 497 26.20 41.30 25.36
CA LEU A 497 26.46 42.39 24.40
C LEU A 497 25.27 42.60 23.44
N ALA A 498 25.07 43.86 23.05
CA ALA A 498 23.91 44.45 22.37
C ALA A 498 23.96 44.27 20.82
N PRO A 499 22.92 44.72 20.06
CA PRO A 499 22.52 44.14 18.77
C PRO A 499 22.94 44.94 17.52
N ALA A 500 22.99 44.25 16.38
CA ALA A 500 22.88 44.81 15.03
C ALA A 500 22.18 43.70 14.20
N GLY A 501 21.12 43.90 13.42
CA GLY A 501 20.71 45.00 12.56
C GLY A 501 20.02 44.30 11.37
N GLN A 502 18.75 44.59 11.12
CA GLN A 502 17.98 44.08 9.99
C GLN A 502 18.56 44.59 8.66
N ALA A 503 18.46 43.80 7.57
CA ALA A 503 17.96 44.17 6.22
C ALA A 503 18.21 42.99 5.21
N PRO A 504 17.79 43.04 3.92
CA PRO A 504 16.61 42.30 3.46
C PRO A 504 16.80 41.47 2.16
N ASN A 505 15.72 40.79 1.77
CA ASN A 505 15.45 40.14 0.48
C ASN A 505 15.95 40.91 -0.76
N HIS A 506 16.64 40.22 -1.69
CA HIS A 506 16.72 40.69 -3.09
C HIS A 506 16.56 39.59 -4.15
N LYS A 507 15.71 39.95 -5.12
CA LYS A 507 15.34 39.27 -6.37
C LYS A 507 16.54 39.14 -7.32
N HIS A 508 16.69 37.98 -7.96
CA HIS A 508 17.64 37.81 -9.06
C HIS A 508 17.13 38.46 -10.36
N ARG A 509 17.91 39.42 -10.87
CA ARG A 509 17.83 39.98 -12.23
C ARG A 509 19.04 39.48 -13.03
N ARG A 510 18.81 39.13 -14.30
CA ARG A 510 19.77 38.65 -15.30
C ARG A 510 20.87 39.69 -15.59
N ALA A 511 22.10 39.26 -15.78
CA ALA A 511 23.17 40.04 -16.40
C ALA A 511 23.63 39.39 -17.72
N ARG A 512 23.77 40.23 -18.74
CA ARG A 512 24.35 39.96 -20.06
C ARG A 512 25.89 39.96 -19.93
N LEU A 513 26.56 39.15 -20.75
CA LEU A 513 28.02 39.20 -20.95
C LEU A 513 28.35 40.18 -22.09
N PRO A 514 29.43 40.98 -21.98
CA PRO A 514 29.96 41.77 -23.09
C PRO A 514 31.01 41.00 -23.91
N VAL A 515 31.11 41.39 -25.17
CA VAL A 515 32.13 41.02 -26.17
C VAL A 515 33.22 42.09 -26.15
N ALA A 516 34.49 41.70 -26.29
CA ALA A 516 35.56 42.35 -27.07
C ALA A 516 36.96 41.87 -26.64
N PRO A 517 38.03 42.10 -27.44
CA PRO A 517 38.06 42.56 -28.83
C PRO A 517 38.31 41.42 -29.84
#